data_AF-A0A8T1TZ46-F1
#
_entry.id   AF-A0A8T1TZ46-F1
#
_cell.length_a   1.000
_cell.length_b   1.000
_cell.length_c   1.000
_cell.angle_alpha   90.00
_cell.angle_beta   90.00
_cell.angle_gamma   90.00
#
_symmetry.space_group_name_H-M   'P 1'
#
loop_
_entity.id
_entity.type
_entity.pdbx_description
1 polymer ?
#
loop_
_entity_poly.entity_id
_entity_poly.type
_entity_poly.pdbx_seq_one_letter_code
_entity_poly.pdbx_strand_id
1 'polypeptide(L)' 'MLTQMKHVITNMTCTKSESNYVSHRGEFKRLCGHVEQTEMWGYFVSKGDPCNDMWE' A
#
# COMPACT_ATOMS: atom_id res chain seq x y z
N MET A 1 -0.14 -3.43 -14.45
CA MET A 1 0.60 -3.09 -13.22
C MET A 1 0.16 -1.75 -12.63
N LEU A 2 0.45 -0.61 -13.27
CA LEU A 2 0.22 0.72 -12.68
C LEU A 2 -1.26 1.00 -12.32
N THR A 3 -2.21 0.61 -13.17
CA THR A 3 -3.64 0.76 -12.89
C THR A 3 -4.07 -0.02 -11.64
N GLN A 4 -3.55 -1.22 -11.45
CA GLN A 4 -3.84 -2.04 -10.26
C GLN A 4 -3.26 -1.41 -9.00
N MET A 5 -2.02 -0.92 -9.04
CA MET A 5 -1.41 -0.21 -7.91
C MET A 5 -2.21 1.03 -7.51
N LYS A 6 -2.68 1.82 -8.48
CA LYS A 6 -3.55 2.98 -8.21
C LYS A 6 -4.84 2.56 -7.50
N HIS A 7 -5.49 1.48 -7.97
CA HIS A 7 -6.67 0.94 -7.30
C HIS A 7 -6.38 0.50 -5.87
N VAL A 8 -5.26 -0.21 -5.64
CA VAL A 8 -4.89 -0.69 -4.31
C VAL A 8 -4.58 0.48 -3.37
N ILE A 9 -3.90 1.54 -3.83
CA ILE A 9 -3.68 2.76 -3.03
C ILE A 9 -5.01 3.42 -2.67
N THR A 10 -5.93 3.57 -3.63
CA THR A 10 -7.25 4.12 -3.35
C THR A 10 -7.98 3.28 -2.28
N ASN A 11 -7.95 1.96 -2.40
CA ASN A 11 -8.57 1.05 -1.43
C ASN A 11 -7.93 1.19 -0.04
N MET A 12 -6.60 1.32 0.06
CA MET A 12 -5.89 1.60 1.32
C MET A 12 -6.28 2.95 1.92
N THR A 13 -6.51 4.00 1.12
CA THR A 13 -6.92 5.32 1.63
C THR A 13 -8.40 5.42 2.00
N CYS A 14 -9.26 4.61 1.36
CA CYS A 14 -10.70 4.65 1.57
C CYS A 14 -11.21 3.61 2.58
N THR A 15 -10.40 2.60 2.92
CA THR A 15 -10.80 1.59 3.89
C THR A 15 -10.89 2.17 5.30
N LYS A 16 -11.93 1.79 6.03
CA LYS A 16 -12.16 2.13 7.43
C LYS A 16 -11.95 0.93 8.36
N SER A 17 -11.24 -0.08 7.89
CA SER A 17 -10.90 -1.28 8.66
C SER A 17 -9.41 -1.57 8.50
N GLU A 18 -8.74 -1.74 9.63
CA GLU A 18 -7.34 -2.14 9.71
C GLU A 18 -7.10 -3.46 8.96
N SER A 19 -7.95 -4.47 9.15
CA SER A 19 -7.82 -5.76 8.46
C SER A 19 -7.83 -5.61 6.93
N ASN A 20 -8.72 -4.77 6.40
CA ASN A 20 -8.79 -4.51 4.96
C ASN A 20 -7.57 -3.70 4.50
N TYR A 21 -7.11 -2.75 5.30
CA TYR A 21 -5.89 -2.00 5.02
C TYR A 21 -4.69 -2.95 4.90
N VAL A 22 -4.49 -3.83 5.90
CA VAL A 22 -3.38 -4.80 5.93
C VAL A 22 -3.42 -5.72 4.71
N SER A 23 -4.61 -6.16 4.30
CA SER A 23 -4.79 -6.97 3.08
C SER A 23 -4.36 -6.21 1.82
N HIS A 24 -4.85 -4.99 1.63
CA HIS A 24 -4.50 -4.16 0.46
C HIS A 24 -3.03 -3.74 0.46
N ARG A 25 -2.43 -3.51 1.64
CA ARG A 25 -1.01 -3.24 1.79
C ARG A 25 -0.15 -4.43 1.35
N GLY A 26 -0.56 -5.65 1.71
CA GLY A 26 0.08 -6.88 1.25
C GLY A 26 0.00 -7.05 -0.27
N GLU A 27 -1.15 -6.72 -0.86
CA GLU A 27 -1.34 -6.68 -2.32
C GLU A 27 -0.44 -5.64 -2.98
N PHE A 28 -0.37 -4.43 -2.43
CA PHE A 28 0.52 -3.36 -2.91
C PHE A 28 1.99 -3.78 -2.88
N LYS A 29 2.43 -4.40 -1.78
CA LYS A 29 3.80 -4.94 -1.64
C LYS A 29 4.12 -5.98 -2.70
N ARG A 30 3.19 -6.90 -2.99
CA ARG A 30 3.37 -7.93 -4.05
C ARG A 30 3.46 -7.29 -5.43
N LEU A 31 2.66 -6.26 -5.71
CA LEU A 31 2.71 -5.52 -6.97
C LEU A 31 4.03 -4.76 -7.14
N CYS A 32 4.54 -4.13 -6.08
CA CYS A 32 5.84 -3.45 -6.08
C CYS A 32 7.05 -4.41 -6.19
N GLY A 33 6.88 -5.70 -5.87
CA GLY A 33 7.95 -6.69 -5.90
C GLY A 33 8.41 -7.11 -7.31
N HIS A 34 7.73 -6.66 -8.37
CA HIS A 34 8.27 -6.75 -9.73
C HIS A 34 9.38 -5.70 -9.89
N VAL A 35 10.57 -6.17 -10.25
CA VAL A 35 11.90 -5.51 -10.21
C VAL A 35 11.93 -3.99 -10.45
N GLU A 36 11.12 -3.46 -11.36
CA GLU A 36 11.04 -2.03 -11.68
C GLU A 36 10.33 -1.15 -10.63
N GLN A 37 9.65 -1.74 -9.64
CA GLN A 37 8.77 -1.01 -8.71
C GLN A 37 9.18 -1.15 -7.23
N THR A 38 10.34 -1.75 -6.97
CA THR A 38 10.86 -1.95 -5.61
C THR A 38 11.08 -0.61 -4.88
N GLU A 39 11.46 0.43 -5.62
CA GLU A 39 11.63 1.79 -5.09
C GLU A 39 10.31 2.42 -4.62
N MET A 40 9.16 2.08 -5.24
CA MET A 40 7.85 2.58 -4.79
C MET A 40 7.47 2.03 -3.41
N TRP A 41 7.76 0.75 -3.16
CA TRP A 41 7.53 0.18 -1.83
C TRP A 41 8.42 0.83 -0.78
N GLY A 42 9.70 1.02 -1.09
CA GLY A 42 10.64 1.71 -0.21
C GLY A 42 10.18 3.13 0.12
N TYR A 43 9.75 3.89 -0.90
CA TYR A 43 9.22 5.24 -0.74
C TYR A 43 7.96 5.25 0.15
N PHE A 44 7.01 4.36 -0.10
CA PHE A 44 5.78 4.23 0.67
C PHE A 44 6.05 3.97 2.16
N VAL A 45 6.96 3.05 2.47
CA VAL A 45 7.36 2.76 3.86
C VAL A 45 8.09 3.95 4.49
N SER A 46 8.97 4.63 3.74
CA SER A 46 9.73 5.80 4.25
C SER A 46 8.85 7.02 4.57
N LYS A 47 7.66 7.10 3.97
CA LYS A 47 6.67 8.15 4.22
C LYS A 47 5.76 7.87 5.41
N GLY A 48 6.03 6.82 6.18
CA GLY A 48 5.37 6.54 7.44
C GLY A 48 4.38 5.37 7.37
N ASP A 49 4.09 4.82 6.19
CA ASP A 49 3.06 3.78 6.00
C ASP A 49 1.76 4.13 6.73
N PRO A 50 0.80 4.83 6.09
CA PRO A 50 -0.30 5.52 6.79
C PRO A 50 -1.19 4.65 7.68
N CYS A 51 -1.07 3.31 7.63
CA CYS A 51 -1.60 2.40 8.64
C CYS A 51 -1.15 2.75 10.06
N ASN A 52 0.13 3.09 10.23
CA ASN A 52 0.73 3.29 11.54
C ASN A 52 0.07 4.47 12.25
N ASP A 53 -0.22 5.54 11.52
CA ASP A 53 -0.80 6.77 12.10
C ASP A 53 -2.35 6.76 12.14
N MET A 54 -3.04 5.94 11.34
CA MET A 54 -4.51 5.97 11.22
C MET A 54 -5.26 5.25 12.36
N TRP A 55 -4.58 4.35 13.08
CA TRP A 55 -5.22 3.43 14.05
C TRP A 55 -4.64 3.52 15.48
N GLU A 56 -3.73 4.46 15.75
CA GLU A 56 -3.33 4.84 17.12
C GLU A 56 -4.35 5.76 17.82
#